data_AF-A0A3B1CRH9-F1
#
_entry.id   AF-A0A3B1CRH9-F1
#
_cell.length_a   1.000
_cell.length_b   1.000
_cell.length_c   1.000
_cell.angle_alpha   90.00
_cell.angle_beta   90.00
_cell.angle_gamma   90.00
#
_symmetry.space_group_name_H-M   'P 1'
#
loop_
_entity.id
_entity.type
_entity.pdbx_description
1 polymer ?
#
loop_
_entity_poly.entity_id
_entity_poly.type
_entity_poly.pdbx_seq_one_letter_code
_entity_poly.pdbx_strand_id
1 'polypeptide(L)'
;MFKLIRRIICLAIIAVVTFMVIAILKGGEPFRWFGQKSEEAGQLIQEKSDELAEKADNLQSTKKKLKEQTKKVRKIKKEITDR
;
A
#
# COMPACT_ATOMS: atom_id res chain seq x y z
N MET A 1 7.41 33.79 13.00
CA MET A 1 7.11 32.34 12.94
C MET A 1 6.13 31.88 14.03
N PHE A 2 6.25 32.34 15.29
CA PHE A 2 5.30 32.00 16.37
C PHE A 2 3.82 32.37 16.11
N LYS A 3 3.54 33.46 15.39
CA LYS A 3 2.15 33.84 15.03
C LYS A 3 1.50 32.86 14.05
N LEU A 4 2.27 32.25 13.14
CA LEU A 4 1.78 31.23 12.21
C LEU A 4 1.51 29.91 12.92
N ILE A 5 2.44 29.47 13.78
CA ILE A 5 2.27 28.28 14.62
C ILE A 5 1.03 28.43 15.52
N ARG A 6 0.84 29.60 16.15
CA ARG A 6 -0.34 29.88 16.98
C ARG A 6 -1.64 29.88 16.16
N ARG A 7 -1.62 30.35 14.91
CA ARG A 7 -2.78 30.26 14.00
C ARG A 7 -3.10 28.81 13.62
N ILE A 8 -2.09 27.99 13.34
CA ILE A 8 -2.29 26.56 13.05
C ILE A 8 -2.88 25.83 14.27
N ILE A 9 -2.39 26.14 15.47
CA ILE A 9 -2.93 25.56 16.72
C ILE A 9 -4.39 26.01 16.94
N CYS A 10 -4.71 27.30 16.75
CA CYS A 10 -6.09 27.76 16.82
C CYS A 10 -7.00 27.06 15.80
N LEU A 11 -6.54 26.88 14.56
CA LEU A 11 -7.30 26.17 13.53
C LEU A 11 -7.51 24.70 13.91
N ALA A 12 -6.51 24.05 14.48
CA ALA A 12 -6.63 22.67 14.96
C ALA A 12 -7.68 22.56 16.09
N ILE A 13 -7.70 23.51 17.03
CA ILE A 13 -8.70 23.55 18.11
C ILE A 13 -10.11 23.76 17.54
N ILE A 14 -10.27 24.70 16.61
CA ILE A 14 -11.57 24.95 15.95
C ILE A 14 -12.05 23.71 15.19
N ALA A 15 -11.16 23.00 14.51
CA ALA A 15 -11.48 21.76 13.82
C ALA A 15 -11.99 20.69 14.80
N VAL A 16 -11.31 20.50 15.94
CA VAL A 16 -11.73 19.55 16.99
C VAL A 16 -13.09 19.93 17.58
N VAL A 17 -13.33 21.21 17.87
CA VAL A 17 -14.61 21.66 18.42
C VAL A 17 -15.74 21.45 17.42
N THR A 18 -15.52 21.81 16.15
CA THR A 18 -16.50 21.62 15.07
C THR A 18 -16.83 20.13 14.87
N PHE A 19 -15.80 19.28 14.91
CA PHE A 19 -15.91 17.83 14.85
C PHE A 19 -16.76 17.29 16.01
N MET A 20 -16.54 17.78 17.24
CA MET A 20 -17.28 17.36 18.42
C MET A 20 -18.75 17.77 18.36
N VAL A 21 -19.05 18.98 17.86
CA VAL A 21 -20.42 19.45 17.61
C VAL A 21 -21.13 18.58 16.59
N ILE A 22 -20.48 18.25 15.47
CA ILE A 22 -21.06 17.37 14.43
C ILE A 22 -21.29 15.95 14.98
N ALA A 23 -20.35 15.42 15.76
CA ALA A 23 -20.46 14.11 16.37
C ALA A 23 -21.67 14.01 17.32
N ILE A 24 -21.89 15.05 18.14
CA ILE A 24 -23.02 15.11 19.08
C ILE A 24 -24.35 15.31 18.33
N LEU A 25 -24.41 16.23 17.37
CA LEU A 25 -25.66 16.57 16.67
C LEU A 25 -26.15 15.48 15.71
N LYS A 26 -25.22 14.75 15.06
CA LYS A 26 -25.56 13.68 14.11
C LYS A 26 -25.35 12.27 14.66
N GLY A 27 -25.16 12.13 15.97
CA GLY A 27 -25.08 10.84 16.67
C GLY A 27 -23.99 9.89 16.15
N GLY A 28 -22.93 10.42 15.54
CA GLY A 28 -21.86 9.60 14.95
C GLY A 28 -22.21 8.89 13.63
N GLU A 29 -23.39 9.11 13.05
CA GLU A 29 -23.77 8.54 11.75
C GLU A 29 -22.80 8.89 10.60
N PRO A 30 -22.28 10.14 10.46
CA PRO A 30 -21.27 10.44 9.46
C PRO A 30 -19.94 9.69 9.71
N PHE A 31 -19.61 9.40 10.97
CA PHE A 31 -18.42 8.60 11.31
C PHE A 31 -18.59 7.14 10.97
N ARG A 32 -19.78 6.57 11.15
CA ARG A 32 -20.08 5.20 10.69
C ARG A 32 -19.92 5.06 9.19
N TRP A 33 -20.50 6.00 8.42
CA TRP A 33 -20.39 5.97 6.97
C TRP A 33 -18.94 6.19 6.49
N PHE A 34 -18.22 7.12 7.11
CA PHE A 34 -16.80 7.35 6.81
C PHE A 34 -15.94 6.13 7.17
N GLY A 35 -16.19 5.50 8.32
CA GLY A 35 -15.52 4.28 8.76
C GLY A 35 -15.74 3.12 7.80
N GLN A 36 -17.00 2.87 7.40
CA GLN A 36 -17.34 1.83 6.42
C GLN A 36 -16.63 2.06 5.08
N LYS A 37 -16.64 3.29 4.57
CA LYS A 37 -15.91 3.61 3.33
C LYS A 37 -14.40 3.45 3.48
N SER A 38 -13.84 3.81 4.62
CA SER A 38 -12.41 3.63 4.89
C SER A 38 -12.03 2.15 4.99
N GLU A 39 -12.93 1.33 5.53
CA GLU A 39 -12.75 -0.12 5.63
C GLU A 39 -12.84 -0.78 4.25
N GLU A 40 -13.85 -0.43 3.44
CA GLU A 40 -13.97 -0.88 2.04
C GLU A 40 -12.73 -0.50 1.21
N ALA A 41 -12.27 0.75 1.33
CA ALA A 41 -11.06 1.20 0.65
C ALA A 41 -9.82 0.44 1.13
N GLY A 42 -9.72 0.17 2.44
CA GLY A 42 -8.64 -0.62 3.03
C GLY A 42 -8.61 -2.05 2.50
N GLN A 43 -9.77 -2.71 2.42
CA GLN A 43 -9.89 -4.06 1.87
C GLN A 43 -9.48 -4.12 0.40
N LEU A 44 -9.91 -3.13 -0.40
CA LEU A 44 -9.58 -3.07 -1.83
C LEU A 44 -8.08 -2.83 -2.04
N ILE A 45 -7.46 -1.97 -1.23
CA ILE A 45 -6.00 -1.75 -1.24
C ILE A 45 -5.26 -3.03 -0.83
N GLN A 46 -5.75 -3.73 0.19
CA GLN A 46 -5.16 -4.97 0.66
C GLN A 46 -5.21 -6.05 -0.43
N GLU A 47 -6.37 -6.27 -1.05
CA GLU A 47 -6.53 -7.24 -2.14
C GLU A 47 -5.58 -6.92 -3.31
N LYS A 48 -5.46 -5.65 -3.69
CA LYS A 48 -4.51 -5.21 -4.73
C LYS A 48 -3.05 -5.40 -4.32
N SER A 49 -2.74 -5.20 -3.04
CA SER A 49 -1.39 -5.39 -2.52
C SER A 49 -1.01 -6.87 -2.52
N ASP A 50 -1.94 -7.74 -2.13
CA ASP A 50 -1.75 -9.19 -2.13
C ASP A 50 -1.60 -9.72 -3.57
N GLU A 51 -2.43 -9.25 -4.52
CA GLU A 51 -2.31 -9.58 -5.95
C GLU A 51 -0.94 -9.14 -6.53
N LEU A 52 -0.46 -7.97 -6.14
CA LEU A 52 0.85 -7.47 -6.55
C LEU A 52 1.99 -8.29 -5.95
N ALA A 53 1.89 -8.67 -4.67
CA ALA A 53 2.87 -9.51 -4.01
C ALA A 53 2.98 -10.89 -4.68
N GLU A 54 1.84 -11.53 -4.97
CA GLU A 54 1.82 -12.83 -5.66
C GLU A 54 2.43 -12.73 -7.06
N LYS A 55 2.13 -11.68 -7.82
CA LYS A 55 2.74 -11.44 -9.13
C LYS A 55 4.25 -11.22 -9.02
N ALA A 56 4.71 -10.49 -8.00
CA ALA A 56 6.13 -10.26 -7.77
C ALA A 56 6.87 -11.57 -7.46
N ASP A 57 6.30 -12.44 -6.62
CA ASP A 57 6.86 -13.75 -6.28
C ASP A 57 6.91 -14.67 -7.50
N ASN A 58 5.85 -14.68 -8.32
CA ASN A 58 5.81 -15.42 -9.58
C ASN A 58 6.87 -14.93 -10.58
N LEU A 59 7.10 -13.62 -10.64
CA LEU A 59 8.16 -13.04 -11.48
C LEU A 59 9.54 -13.46 -10.98
N GLN A 60 9.75 -13.45 -9.67
CA GLN A 60 11.02 -13.85 -9.05
C GLN A 60 11.32 -15.33 -9.28
N SER A 61 10.31 -16.21 -9.13
CA SER A 61 10.45 -17.65 -9.36
C SER A 61 10.77 -17.95 -10.83
N THR A 62 10.09 -17.27 -11.76
CA THR A 62 10.35 -17.39 -13.20
C THR A 62 11.76 -16.95 -13.56
N LYS A 63 12.21 -15.81 -13.01
CA LYS A 63 13.58 -15.31 -13.19
C LYS A 63 14.63 -16.31 -12.69
N LYS A 64 14.39 -16.98 -11.56
CA LYS A 64 15.28 -18.05 -11.05
C LYS A 64 15.35 -19.23 -12.02
N LYS A 65 14.20 -19.74 -12.48
CA LYS A 65 14.13 -20.86 -13.44
C LYS A 65 14.86 -20.53 -14.75
N LEU A 66 14.65 -19.35 -15.31
CA LEU A 66 15.35 -18.89 -16.52
C LEU A 66 16.86 -18.83 -16.30
N LYS A 67 17.32 -18.30 -15.16
CA LYS A 67 18.74 -18.23 -14.83
C LYS A 67 19.39 -19.62 -14.74
N GLU A 68 18.68 -20.60 -14.20
CA GLU A 68 19.14 -21.99 -14.15
C GLU A 68 19.21 -22.63 -15.53
N GLN A 69 18.19 -22.44 -16.37
CA GLN A 69 18.20 -22.94 -17.74
C GLN A 69 19.34 -22.32 -18.56
N THR A 70 19.54 -21.01 -18.48
CA THR A 70 20.67 -20.34 -19.13
C THR A 70 22.02 -20.88 -18.66
N LYS A 71 22.16 -21.18 -17.37
CA LYS A 71 23.38 -21.84 -16.84
C LYS A 71 23.58 -23.24 -17.43
N LYS A 72 22.52 -24.05 -17.55
CA LYS A 72 22.59 -25.39 -18.14
C LYS A 72 22.99 -25.32 -19.61
N VAL A 73 22.34 -24.46 -20.40
CA VAL A 73 22.67 -24.24 -21.82
C VAL A 73 24.12 -23.76 -21.98
N ARG A 74 24.59 -22.85 -21.11
CA ARG A 74 25.98 -22.36 -21.16
C ARG A 74 27.00 -23.45 -20.83
N LYS A 75 26.70 -24.38 -19.92
CA LYS A 75 27.54 -25.53 -19.62
C LYS A 75 27.62 -26.49 -20.81
N ILE A 76 26.47 -26.85 -21.39
CA ILE A 76 26.39 -27.71 -22.58
C ILE A 76 27.18 -27.08 -23.75
N LYS A 77 27.03 -25.78 -23.98
CA LYS A 77 27.79 -25.08 -25.03
C LYS A 77 29.30 -25.19 -24.82
N LYS A 78 29.78 -25.05 -23.58
CA LYS A 78 31.21 -25.22 -23.27
C LYS A 78 31.69 -26.64 -23.53
N GLU A 79 30.95 -27.66 -23.07
CA GLU A 79 31.30 -29.07 -23.33
C GLU A 79 31.34 -29.43 -24.82
N ILE A 80 30.50 -28.80 -25.65
CA ILE A 80 30.51 -29.01 -27.11
C ILE A 80 31.66 -28.24 -27.78
N THR A 81 32.08 -27.10 -27.24
CA THR A 81 33.16 -26.26 -27.81
C THR A 81 34.56 -26.73 -27.38
N ASP A 82 34.68 -27.42 -26.25
CA ASP A 82 35.94 -28.02 -25.76
C ASP A 82 36.21 -29.44 -26.32
N ARG A 83 35.28 -30.03 -27.08
CA ARG A 83 35.51 -31.24 -27.90
C ARG A 83 35.91 -30.87 -29.32
#